data_AF-A0A7L6AXJ7-F1
#
_entry.id   AF-A0A7L6AXJ7-F1
#
_cell.length_a   1.000
_cell.length_b   1.000
_cell.length_c   1.000
_cell.angle_alpha   90.00
_cell.angle_beta   90.00
_cell.angle_gamma   90.00
#
_symmetry.space_group_name_H-M   'P 1'
#
loop_
_entity.id
_entity.type
_entity.pdbx_description
1 polymer ?
#
loop_
_entity_poly.entity_id
_entity_poly.type
_entity_poly.pdbx_seq_one_letter_code
_entity_poly.pdbx_strand_id
1 'polypeptide(L)' 'MKLNLLVLRCRDINASRIFYGQLGMQFVQEQHGSGSVHYAAVFNGMVF' A
#
# COMPACT_ATOMS: atom_id res chain seq x y z
N MET A 1 15.92 -14.25 -7.15
CA MET A 1 14.47 -14.03 -7.01
C MET A 1 14.27 -12.81 -6.14
N LYS A 2 13.50 -11.79 -6.57
CA LYS A 2 13.26 -10.55 -5.79
C LYS A 2 11.75 -10.44 -5.52
N LEU A 3 11.37 -10.06 -4.30
CA LEU A 3 9.97 -9.73 -3.97
C LEU A 3 9.59 -8.45 -4.71
N ASN A 4 8.45 -8.49 -5.41
CA ASN A 4 7.93 -7.37 -6.20
C ASN A 4 6.57 -6.87 -5.71
N LEU A 5 5.86 -7.64 -4.89
CA LEU A 5 4.55 -7.30 -4.32
C LEU A 5 4.46 -7.75 -2.87
N LEU A 6 4.00 -6.87 -1.98
CA LEU A 6 3.69 -7.16 -0.58
C LEU A 6 2.33 -6.58 -0.19
N VAL A 7 1.33 -7.44 -0.04
CA VAL A 7 -0.01 -7.02 0.41
C VAL A 7 -0.14 -7.18 1.92
N LEU A 8 -0.45 -6.10 2.62
CA LEU A 8 -0.66 -6.09 4.07
C LEU A 8 -2.14 -5.88 4.39
N ARG A 9 -2.70 -6.77 5.21
CA ARG A 9 -3.99 -6.53 5.85
C ARG A 9 -3.78 -5.80 7.17
N CYS A 10 -4.65 -4.84 7.45
CA CYS A 10 -4.61 -4.06 8.66
C CYS A 10 -6.03 -3.87 9.21
N ARG A 11 -6.10 -3.51 10.49
CA ARG A 11 -7.38 -3.19 11.14
C ARG A 11 -7.90 -1.81 10.72
N ASP A 12 -6.99 -0.84 10.58
CA ASP A 12 -7.31 0.53 10.17
C ASP A 12 -6.35 0.95 9.05
N ILE A 13 -6.93 1.21 7.88
CA ILE A 13 -6.20 1.52 6.66
C ILE A 13 -5.61 2.94 6.69
N ASN A 14 -6.27 3.89 7.36
CA ASN A 14 -5.80 5.26 7.47
C ASN A 14 -4.61 5.34 8.45
N ALA A 15 -4.71 4.67 9.59
CA ALA A 15 -3.60 4.57 10.54
C ALA A 15 -2.37 3.94 9.90
N SER A 16 -2.56 2.85 9.15
CA SER A 16 -1.47 2.17 8.43
C SER A 16 -0.84 3.05 7.36
N ARG A 17 -1.67 3.72 6.54
CA ARG A 17 -1.21 4.69 5.53
C ARG A 17 -0.35 5.80 6.14
N ILE A 18 -0.76 6.38 7.27
CA ILE A 18 -0.01 7.43 7.95
C ILE A 18 1.32 6.88 8.48
N PHE A 19 1.29 5.73 9.15
CA PHE A 19 2.49 5.10 9.70
C PHE A 19 3.55 4.82 8.62
N TYR A 20 3.17 4.12 7.55
CA TYR A 20 4.11 3.83 6.46
C TYR A 20 4.47 5.10 5.67
N GLY A 21 3.58 6.10 5.65
CA GLY A 21 3.87 7.43 5.13
C GLY A 21 5.01 8.15 5.84
N GLN A 22 5.11 7.99 7.17
CA GLN A 22 6.24 8.52 7.96
C GLN A 22 7.57 7.84 7.62
N LEU A 23 7.54 6.65 7.03
CA LEU A 23 8.72 5.92 6.53
C LEU A 23 9.10 6.33 5.09
N GLY A 24 8.39 7.31 4.51
CA GLY A 24 8.64 7.83 3.16
C GLY A 24 7.85 7.14 2.05
N MET A 25 6.89 6.25 2.38
CA MET A 25 6.01 5.65 1.38
C MET A 25 4.88 6.61 0.99
N GLN A 26 4.59 6.72 -0.30
CA GLN A 26 3.50 7.55 -0.80
C GLN A 26 2.38 6.67 -1.34
N PHE A 27 1.35 6.51 -0.52
CA PHE A 27 0.19 5.70 -0.87
C PHE A 27 -0.83 6.48 -1.71
N VAL A 28 -1.35 5.85 -2.74
CA VAL A 28 -2.44 6.35 -3.60
C VAL A 28 -3.63 5.42 -3.46
N GLN A 29 -4.83 5.99 -3.37
CA GLN A 29 -6.05 5.20 -3.28
C GLN A 29 -6.38 4.61 -4.66
N GLU A 30 -6.62 3.30 -4.71
CA GLU A 30 -6.95 2.58 -5.93
C GLU A 30 -8.15 1.66 -5.75
N GLN A 31 -8.81 1.37 -6.87
CA GLN A 31 -9.90 0.39 -6.96
C GLN A 31 -9.87 -0.26 -8.33
N HIS A 32 -9.73 -1.58 -8.37
CA HIS A 32 -9.74 -2.34 -9.62
C HIS A 32 -11.13 -2.90 -9.87
N GLY A 33 -11.84 -2.34 -10.85
CA GLY A 33 -13.20 -2.76 -11.20
C GLY A 33 -14.15 -2.64 -10.00
N SER A 34 -14.86 -3.73 -9.68
CA SER A 34 -15.74 -3.84 -8.51
C SER A 34 -15.04 -4.29 -7.23
N GLY A 35 -13.71 -4.35 -7.22
CA GLY A 35 -12.92 -4.74 -6.05
C GLY A 35 -12.99 -3.72 -4.90
N SER A 36 -12.41 -4.09 -3.75
CA SER A 36 -12.32 -3.21 -2.59
C SER A 36 -11.36 -2.05 -2.86
N VAL A 37 -11.73 -0.87 -2.37
CA VAL A 37 -10.81 0.26 -2.28
C VAL A 37 -9.63 -0.12 -1.41
N HIS A 38 -8.42 0.15 -1.90
CA HIS A 38 -7.18 -0.06 -1.17
C HIS A 38 -6.22 1.09 -1.44
N TYR A 39 -5.07 1.06 -0.80
CA TYR A 39 -3.99 2.00 -1.04
C TYR A 39 -2.78 1.24 -1.56
N ALA A 40 -2.17 1.76 -2.63
CA ALA A 40 -0.96 1.20 -3.21
C ALA A 40 0.20 2.20 -3.16
N ALA A 41 1.42 1.71 -3.01
CA ALA A 41 2.63 2.53 -3.08
C ALA A 41 3.77 1.77 -3.77
N VAL A 42 4.62 2.50 -4.50
CA VAL A 42 5.90 1.95 -4.98
C VAL A 42 7.01 2.47 -4.09
N PHE A 43 7.74 1.55 -3.47
CA PHE A 43 8.87 1.88 -2.60
C PHE A 43 10.07 0.99 -2.92
N ASN A 44 11.20 1.59 -3.30
CA ASN A 44 12.43 0.88 -3.70
C ASN A 44 12.21 -0.22 -4.76
N GLY A 45 11.28 0.01 -5.69
CA GLY A 45 10.94 -0.92 -6.76
C GLY A 45 10.13 -2.15 -6.31
N MET A 46 9.51 -2.08 -5.13
CA MET A 46 8.50 -3.04 -4.66
C MET A 46 7.13 -2.35 -4.59
N VAL A 47 6.09 -3.07 -4.99
CA VAL A 47 4.70 -2.63 -4.86
C VAL A 47 4.16 -3.08 -3.50
N PHE A 48 3.60 -2.13 -2.76
CA PHE A 48 2.83 -2.34 -1.54
C PHE A 48 1.36 -2.12 -1.85
#